data_AF-A0A7W9SSQ6-F1
#
_entry.id   AF-A0A7W9SSQ6-F1
#
_cell.length_a   1.000
_cell.length_b   1.000
_cell.length_c   1.000
_cell.angle_alpha   90.00
_cell.angle_beta   90.00
_cell.angle_gamma   90.00
#
_symmetry.space_group_name_H-M   'P 1'
#
loop_
_entity.id
_entity.type
_entity.pdbx_description
1 polymer ?
#
loop_
_entity_poly.entity_id
_entity_poly.type
_entity_poly.pdbx_seq_one_letter_code
_entity_poly.pdbx_strand_id
1 'polypeptide(L)'
;MHPWLRTYVWLAVLLLSTPALARPDYAKKEKVDCGYCHVNIAAGYFTYRGLYYRLHRYSFANFDNVAEARLAGVKPDFVGNDAAPTNPDYPNVKVAPVLNFTMKDILGNPVKLSRYEGSVVLVVNVASKCGNTPQYKSLETLYEKYKDKGLVVLGFPCNDFGAQEPGTEKEIKEFCEATYKVAFPMFSKVAVKGDATAPLYKFLTDKATNPKFSGPIEWNFAKFIIGRHGEILGRVKAGTDPLTPAVVAEIEKALAAK
;
A
#
# COMPACT_ATOMS: atom_id res chain seq x y z
N MET A 1 -38.78 43.47 -6.81
CA MET A 1 -38.27 42.42 -7.72
C MET A 1 -39.33 41.33 -7.84
N HIS A 2 -39.77 41.05 -9.07
CA HIS A 2 -40.98 40.28 -9.36
C HIS A 2 -40.83 38.75 -9.12
N PRO A 3 -41.91 38.02 -8.74
CA PRO A 3 -41.83 36.60 -8.36
C PRO A 3 -41.44 35.63 -9.49
N TRP A 4 -41.41 36.08 -10.74
CA TRP A 4 -41.16 35.25 -11.92
C TRP A 4 -39.69 34.91 -12.17
N LEU A 5 -38.74 35.59 -11.50
CA LEU A 5 -37.30 35.28 -11.65
C LEU A 5 -36.80 34.12 -10.77
N ARG A 6 -37.61 33.61 -9.83
CA ARG A 6 -37.18 32.48 -8.97
C ARG A 6 -37.42 31.10 -9.59
N THR A 7 -38.36 30.97 -10.51
CA THR A 7 -38.74 29.68 -11.11
C THR A 7 -37.79 29.26 -12.25
N TYR A 8 -37.17 30.22 -12.95
CA TYR A 8 -36.25 29.93 -14.06
C TYR A 8 -34.82 29.57 -13.62
N VAL A 9 -34.39 30.01 -12.43
CA VAL A 9 -33.06 29.66 -11.91
C VAL A 9 -32.99 28.19 -11.47
N TRP A 10 -34.12 27.61 -11.02
CA TRP A 10 -34.15 26.18 -10.66
C TRP A 10 -34.27 25.24 -11.87
N LEU A 11 -34.99 25.65 -12.93
CA LEU A 11 -35.10 24.86 -14.16
C LEU A 11 -33.83 24.90 -15.03
N ALA A 12 -33.05 25.99 -14.98
CA ALA A 12 -31.77 26.08 -15.69
C ALA A 12 -30.64 25.25 -15.03
N VAL A 13 -30.71 25.02 -13.71
CA VAL A 13 -29.73 24.19 -12.98
C VAL A 13 -29.96 22.69 -13.23
N LEU A 14 -31.18 22.28 -13.54
CA LEU A 14 -31.52 20.89 -13.89
C LEU A 14 -31.22 20.51 -15.35
N LEU A 15 -31.00 21.49 -16.23
CA LEU A 15 -30.71 21.25 -17.66
C LEU A 15 -29.22 21.33 -18.02
N LEU A 16 -28.34 21.70 -17.08
CA LEU A 16 -26.88 21.71 -17.26
C LEU A 16 -26.16 20.54 -16.59
N SER A 17 -26.87 19.63 -15.92
CA SER A 17 -26.33 18.33 -15.54
C SER A 17 -26.39 17.41 -16.76
N THR A 18 -25.35 17.45 -17.60
CA THR A 18 -25.15 16.39 -18.58
C THR A 18 -25.00 15.06 -17.81
N PRO A 19 -25.70 13.98 -18.21
CA PRO A 19 -25.54 12.64 -17.62
C PRO A 19 -24.14 12.02 -17.81
N ALA A 20 -23.21 12.75 -18.42
CA ALA A 20 -21.95 12.25 -18.95
C ALA A 20 -20.88 11.89 -17.89
N LEU A 21 -21.20 11.98 -16.60
CA LEU A 21 -20.26 11.62 -15.52
C LEU A 21 -20.86 10.71 -14.44
N ALA A 22 -22.09 10.22 -14.64
CA ALA A 22 -22.61 9.16 -13.79
C ALA A 22 -21.97 7.82 -14.24
N ARG A 23 -21.34 7.10 -13.30
CA ARG A 23 -20.98 5.68 -13.46
C ARG A 23 -22.05 4.85 -12.72
N PRO A 24 -23.23 4.64 -13.30
CA PRO A 24 -24.38 4.02 -12.63
C PRO A 24 -24.09 2.60 -12.11
N ASP A 25 -23.08 1.93 -12.69
CA ASP A 25 -22.68 0.57 -12.32
C ASP A 25 -22.14 0.47 -10.87
N TYR A 26 -21.47 1.53 -10.39
CA TYR A 26 -20.92 1.58 -9.03
C TYR A 26 -21.99 1.82 -7.97
N ALA A 27 -22.91 2.75 -8.22
CA ALA A 27 -24.04 3.01 -7.32
C ALA A 27 -24.97 1.79 -7.21
N LYS A 28 -25.13 1.05 -8.31
CA LYS A 28 -25.93 -0.18 -8.37
C LYS A 28 -25.27 -1.35 -7.62
N LYS A 29 -23.94 -1.45 -7.62
CA LYS A 29 -23.18 -2.49 -6.90
C LYS A 29 -23.25 -2.30 -5.38
N GLU A 30 -23.22 -1.06 -4.91
CA GLU A 30 -23.14 -0.73 -3.48
C GLU A 30 -24.51 -0.37 -2.85
N LYS A 31 -25.60 -0.36 -3.64
CA LYS A 31 -26.98 -0.03 -3.20
C LYS A 31 -27.12 1.31 -2.45
N VAL A 32 -26.32 2.30 -2.82
CA VAL A 32 -26.36 3.65 -2.23
C VAL A 32 -26.80 4.69 -3.26
N ASP A 33 -27.49 5.72 -2.80
CA ASP A 33 -28.01 6.77 -3.68
C ASP A 33 -26.88 7.67 -4.20
N CYS A 34 -26.93 8.02 -5.49
CA CYS A 34 -25.83 8.68 -6.22
C CYS A 34 -25.40 10.03 -5.62
N GLY A 35 -26.24 10.66 -4.80
CA GLY A 35 -25.90 11.92 -4.13
C GLY A 35 -24.72 11.84 -3.16
N TYR A 36 -24.40 10.66 -2.62
CA TYR A 36 -23.34 10.52 -1.60
C TYR A 36 -21.92 10.53 -2.19
N CYS A 37 -21.77 10.15 -3.47
CA CYS A 37 -20.49 10.08 -4.17
C CYS A 37 -20.16 11.34 -4.98
N HIS A 38 -21.08 12.30 -5.04
CA HIS A 38 -20.97 13.50 -5.87
C HIS A 38 -20.99 14.76 -5.02
N VAL A 39 -19.84 15.15 -4.47
CA VAL A 39 -19.68 16.53 -3.95
C VAL A 39 -19.21 17.45 -5.06
N ASN A 40 -20.02 18.49 -5.24
CA ASN A 40 -19.98 19.60 -6.16
C ASN A 40 -18.60 20.30 -6.23
N ILE A 41 -17.97 20.28 -7.40
CA ILE A 41 -16.67 20.91 -7.68
C ILE A 41 -16.77 22.46 -7.66
N ALA A 42 -17.96 23.04 -7.88
CA ALA A 42 -18.13 24.49 -7.92
C ALA A 42 -18.15 25.16 -6.54
N ALA A 43 -18.16 24.40 -5.45
CA ALA A 43 -18.30 24.93 -4.09
C ALA A 43 -17.00 24.95 -3.26
N GLY A 44 -15.86 24.54 -3.82
CA GLY A 44 -14.56 24.69 -3.14
C GLY A 44 -14.38 23.84 -1.86
N TYR A 45 -15.17 22.79 -1.66
CA TYR A 45 -15.00 21.89 -0.53
C TYR A 45 -14.05 20.75 -0.89
N PHE A 46 -12.89 20.75 -0.25
CA PHE A 46 -11.99 19.61 -0.20
C PHE A 46 -12.78 18.38 0.24
N THR A 47 -12.66 17.27 -0.49
CA THR A 47 -13.17 15.99 0.02
C THR A 47 -12.55 15.76 1.40
N TYR A 48 -13.33 15.29 2.38
CA TYR A 48 -12.79 15.00 3.73
C TYR A 48 -11.53 14.13 3.67
N ARG A 49 -11.43 13.27 2.64
CA ARG A 49 -10.25 12.47 2.30
C ARG A 49 -9.07 13.31 1.78
N GLY A 50 -9.27 14.22 0.82
CA GLY A 50 -8.20 15.09 0.34
C GLY A 50 -7.67 16.05 1.44
N LEU A 51 -8.55 16.55 2.31
CA LEU A 51 -8.16 17.37 3.45
C LEU A 51 -7.36 16.57 4.48
N TYR A 52 -7.78 15.34 4.77
CA TYR A 52 -7.08 14.40 5.65
C TYR A 52 -5.67 14.10 5.13
N TYR A 53 -5.50 13.75 3.85
CA TYR A 53 -4.19 13.42 3.29
C TYR A 53 -3.26 14.64 3.24
N ARG A 54 -3.80 15.83 2.97
CA ARG A 54 -3.05 17.10 3.05
C ARG A 54 -2.60 17.41 4.48
N LEU A 55 -3.46 17.23 5.48
CA LEU A 55 -3.12 17.48 6.89
C LEU A 55 -2.10 16.46 7.43
N HIS A 56 -2.07 15.26 6.87
CA HIS A 56 -1.24 14.15 7.35
C HIS A 56 -0.06 13.78 6.45
N ARG A 57 0.22 14.58 5.39
CA ARG A 57 1.36 14.40 4.47
C ARG A 57 1.43 12.99 3.84
N TYR A 58 0.28 12.41 3.52
CA TYR A 58 0.20 11.11 2.86
C TYR A 58 0.35 11.21 1.34
N SER A 59 0.94 10.18 0.73
CA SER A 59 1.15 10.05 -0.72
C SER A 59 0.05 9.20 -1.35
N PHE A 60 -0.44 9.60 -2.54
CA PHE A 60 -1.48 8.93 -3.32
C PHE A 60 -0.90 8.01 -4.39
N ALA A 61 0.19 7.30 -4.11
CA ALA A 61 0.74 6.36 -5.07
C ALA A 61 -0.27 5.20 -5.31
N ASN A 62 -0.83 5.20 -6.52
CA ASN A 62 -1.94 4.40 -7.08
C ASN A 62 -3.30 5.13 -7.05
N PHE A 63 -3.57 5.82 -8.16
CA PHE A 63 -4.74 6.67 -8.39
C PHE A 63 -6.04 5.85 -8.47
N ASP A 64 -6.93 6.04 -7.51
CA ASP A 64 -8.37 5.76 -7.63
C ASP A 64 -9.20 7.05 -7.77
N ASN A 65 -8.56 8.22 -7.87
CA ASN A 65 -9.26 9.47 -8.13
C ASN A 65 -8.66 10.23 -9.33
N VAL A 66 -9.56 10.63 -10.24
CA VAL A 66 -9.27 11.31 -11.50
C VAL A 66 -8.85 12.78 -11.29
N ALA A 67 -9.16 13.35 -10.11
CA ALA A 67 -8.95 14.76 -9.80
C ALA A 67 -7.50 15.06 -9.38
N GLU A 68 -6.88 14.24 -8.55
CA GLU A 68 -5.48 14.42 -8.14
C GLU A 68 -4.51 13.99 -9.23
N ALA A 69 -4.88 13.02 -10.08
CA ALA A 69 -4.13 12.73 -11.30
C ALA A 69 -4.01 14.00 -12.16
N ARG A 70 -5.12 14.72 -12.37
CA ARG A 70 -5.12 16.00 -13.09
C ARG A 70 -4.34 17.10 -12.37
N LEU A 71 -4.44 17.21 -11.04
CA LEU A 71 -3.67 18.21 -10.27
C LEU A 71 -2.16 17.93 -10.25
N ALA A 72 -1.75 16.66 -10.30
CA ALA A 72 -0.36 16.24 -10.43
C ALA A 72 0.15 16.29 -11.89
N GLY A 73 -0.72 16.55 -12.87
CA GLY A 73 -0.36 16.52 -14.30
C GLY A 73 -0.18 15.10 -14.87
N VAL A 74 -0.80 14.10 -14.26
CA VAL A 74 -0.78 12.68 -14.66
C VAL A 74 -2.11 12.33 -15.36
N LYS A 75 -2.05 11.57 -16.46
CA LYS A 75 -3.26 11.10 -17.15
C LYS A 75 -3.94 9.96 -16.35
N PRO A 76 -5.26 10.03 -16.12
CA PRO A 76 -5.99 9.14 -15.21
C PRO A 76 -6.25 7.74 -15.81
N ASP A 77 -5.20 6.97 -16.11
CA ASP A 77 -5.32 5.63 -16.72
C ASP A 77 -3.99 4.90 -16.97
N PHE A 78 -2.82 5.44 -16.59
CA PHE A 78 -1.53 4.77 -16.85
C PHE A 78 -1.10 3.78 -15.75
N VAL A 79 -0.61 2.62 -16.19
CA VAL A 79 0.14 1.63 -15.40
C VAL A 79 1.61 1.70 -15.82
N GLY A 80 2.55 1.84 -14.88
CA GLY A 80 4.00 1.81 -15.16
C GLY A 80 4.80 3.06 -14.74
N ASN A 81 5.94 3.28 -15.40
CA ASN A 81 6.94 4.29 -15.02
C ASN A 81 6.53 5.75 -15.32
N ASP A 82 5.39 5.98 -15.96
CA ASP A 82 4.95 7.30 -16.43
C ASP A 82 4.05 8.07 -15.44
N ALA A 83 4.06 7.66 -14.16
CA ALA A 83 3.27 8.27 -13.09
C ALA A 83 4.06 9.31 -12.26
N ALA A 84 4.99 10.04 -12.87
CA ALA A 84 5.68 11.15 -12.20
C ALA A 84 4.84 12.43 -12.34
N PRO A 85 4.59 13.20 -11.25
CA PRO A 85 3.92 14.49 -11.35
C PRO A 85 4.66 15.39 -12.34
N THR A 86 3.95 15.88 -13.37
CA THR A 86 4.51 16.83 -14.34
C THR A 86 4.21 18.28 -13.95
N ASN A 87 3.34 18.48 -12.97
CA ASN A 87 3.07 19.80 -12.40
C ASN A 87 4.24 20.23 -11.48
N PRO A 88 4.99 21.30 -11.81
CA PRO A 88 6.13 21.76 -11.02
C PRO A 88 5.73 22.29 -9.63
N ASP A 89 4.46 22.66 -9.43
CA ASP A 89 3.93 23.12 -8.14
C ASP A 89 3.40 21.97 -7.28
N TYR A 90 3.38 20.73 -7.82
CA TYR A 90 3.04 19.56 -7.02
C TYR A 90 4.20 19.24 -6.09
N PRO A 91 3.96 19.11 -4.76
CA PRO A 91 5.05 18.87 -3.81
C PRO A 91 5.77 17.59 -4.20
N ASN A 92 7.05 17.73 -4.57
CA ASN A 92 7.92 16.63 -4.90
C ASN A 92 8.28 15.92 -3.59
N VAL A 93 7.36 15.09 -3.09
CA VAL A 93 7.58 14.32 -1.87
C VAL A 93 8.68 13.33 -2.20
N LYS A 94 9.86 13.57 -1.61
CA LYS A 94 11.02 12.71 -1.81
C LYS A 94 10.68 11.33 -1.25
N VAL A 95 10.45 10.37 -2.14
CA VAL A 95 10.14 9.01 -1.74
C VAL A 95 11.31 8.43 -0.96
N ALA A 96 11.02 7.83 0.19
CA ALA A 96 12.05 7.20 0.99
C ALA A 96 12.74 6.08 0.18
N PRO A 97 14.09 5.99 0.17
CA PRO A 97 14.79 5.05 -0.71
C PRO A 97 14.35 3.59 -0.57
N VAL A 98 14.02 3.13 0.64
CA VAL A 98 13.55 1.76 0.89
C VAL A 98 12.18 1.45 0.29
N LEU A 99 11.36 2.48 0.03
CA LEU A 99 10.04 2.36 -0.61
C LEU A 99 10.08 2.77 -2.09
N ASN A 100 11.24 3.17 -2.63
CA ASN A 100 11.38 3.56 -4.03
C ASN A 100 11.71 2.37 -4.95
N PHE A 101 10.98 1.27 -4.79
CA PHE A 101 11.10 0.08 -5.63
C PHE A 101 9.75 -0.29 -6.23
N THR A 102 9.79 -0.89 -7.42
CA THR A 102 8.63 -1.54 -8.04
C THR A 102 8.80 -3.05 -7.92
N MET A 103 7.85 -3.70 -7.27
CA MET A 103 7.81 -5.16 -7.11
C MET A 103 6.59 -5.71 -7.84
N LYS A 104 6.56 -7.01 -8.16
CA LYS A 104 5.35 -7.64 -8.71
C LYS A 104 4.49 -8.17 -7.56
N ASP A 105 3.20 -7.90 -7.58
CA ASP A 105 2.25 -8.55 -6.66
C ASP A 105 2.18 -10.07 -6.96
N ILE A 106 1.44 -10.82 -6.14
CA ILE A 106 1.26 -12.27 -6.32
C ILE A 106 0.50 -12.63 -7.61
N LEU A 107 -0.11 -11.66 -8.29
CA LEU A 107 -0.78 -11.84 -9.59
C LEU A 107 0.12 -11.42 -10.77
N GLY A 108 1.33 -10.93 -10.49
CA GLY A 108 2.31 -10.50 -11.49
C GLY A 108 2.21 -9.02 -11.88
N ASN A 109 1.30 -8.24 -11.30
CA ASN A 109 1.13 -6.82 -11.62
C ASN A 109 2.24 -5.98 -10.95
N PRO A 110 2.77 -4.95 -11.62
CA PRO A 110 3.73 -4.05 -11.02
C PRO A 110 3.09 -3.18 -9.92
N VAL A 111 3.73 -3.13 -8.76
CA VAL A 111 3.34 -2.34 -7.58
C VAL A 111 4.53 -1.51 -7.11
N LYS A 112 4.41 -0.17 -7.20
CA LYS A 112 5.35 0.75 -6.58
C LYS A 112 5.16 0.73 -5.06
N LEU A 113 6.23 0.46 -4.31
CA LEU A 113 6.18 0.42 -2.85
C LEU A 113 5.99 1.80 -2.20
N SER A 114 6.17 2.89 -2.96
CA SER A 114 5.86 4.25 -2.52
C SER A 114 4.39 4.43 -2.14
N ARG A 115 3.50 3.53 -2.58
CA ARG A 115 2.10 3.49 -2.13
C ARG A 115 1.92 3.27 -0.63
N TYR A 116 2.95 2.76 0.04
CA TYR A 116 2.94 2.46 1.47
C TYR A 116 3.60 3.57 2.30
N GLU A 117 3.95 4.70 1.70
CA GLU A 117 4.43 5.87 2.44
C GLU A 117 3.42 6.35 3.48
N GLY A 118 3.92 6.81 4.63
CA GLY A 118 3.08 7.18 5.77
C GLY A 118 2.56 5.98 6.56
N SER A 119 2.75 4.75 6.10
CA SER A 119 2.43 3.53 6.85
C SER A 119 3.66 2.98 7.56
N VAL A 120 3.44 2.24 8.65
CA VAL A 120 4.46 1.34 9.18
C VAL A 120 4.43 0.08 8.33
N VAL A 121 5.55 -0.30 7.72
CA VAL A 121 5.62 -1.43 6.79
C VAL A 121 6.45 -2.55 7.40
N LEU A 122 5.86 -3.74 7.50
CA LEU A 122 6.54 -4.96 7.91
C LEU A 122 6.83 -5.82 6.67
N VAL A 123 8.07 -5.79 6.20
CA VAL A 123 8.53 -6.61 5.07
C VAL A 123 8.95 -7.98 5.58
N VAL A 124 8.44 -9.06 4.99
CA VAL A 124 8.72 -10.44 5.45
C VAL A 124 9.03 -11.35 4.26
N ASN A 125 10.14 -12.09 4.30
CA ASN A 125 10.37 -13.19 3.37
C ASN A 125 9.65 -14.44 3.88
N VAL A 126 8.78 -15.06 3.10
CA VAL A 126 7.89 -16.14 3.57
C VAL A 126 8.08 -17.42 2.78
N ALA A 127 7.63 -18.53 3.36
CA ALA A 127 7.70 -19.88 2.79
C ALA A 127 6.48 -20.73 3.20
N SER A 128 5.91 -21.53 2.30
CA SER A 128 4.76 -22.40 2.59
C SER A 128 5.12 -23.75 3.24
N LYS A 129 6.36 -24.22 3.10
CA LYS A 129 6.82 -25.53 3.61
C LYS A 129 7.95 -25.40 4.64
N CYS A 130 7.86 -24.40 5.51
CA CYS A 130 8.85 -24.10 6.54
C CYS A 130 8.32 -24.44 7.94
N GLY A 131 9.21 -24.78 8.88
CA GLY A 131 8.85 -24.90 10.30
C GLY A 131 8.28 -23.60 10.90
N ASN A 132 8.62 -22.44 10.31
CA ASN A 132 8.09 -21.13 10.69
C ASN A 132 6.79 -20.76 9.96
N THR A 133 6.29 -21.57 9.02
CA THR A 133 5.05 -21.28 8.28
C THR A 133 3.83 -20.98 9.16
N PRO A 134 3.65 -21.59 10.34
CA PRO A 134 2.57 -21.20 11.25
C PRO A 134 2.56 -19.70 11.64
N GLN A 135 3.68 -18.98 11.51
CA GLN A 135 3.75 -17.54 11.74
C GLN A 135 2.88 -16.72 10.79
N TYR A 136 2.40 -17.25 9.66
CA TYR A 136 1.36 -16.59 8.86
C TYR A 136 0.14 -16.20 9.71
N LYS A 137 -0.26 -17.06 10.65
CA LYS A 137 -1.36 -16.76 11.59
C LYS A 137 -1.03 -15.57 12.49
N SER A 138 0.19 -15.52 13.02
CA SER A 138 0.66 -14.44 13.88
C SER A 138 0.79 -13.12 13.12
N LEU A 139 1.28 -13.17 11.86
CA LEU A 139 1.34 -12.02 10.95
C LEU A 139 -0.05 -11.49 10.61
N GLU A 140 -0.99 -12.38 10.29
CA GLU A 140 -2.37 -12.00 9.99
C GLU A 140 -3.06 -11.38 11.21
N THR A 141 -2.89 -11.98 12.40
CA THR A 141 -3.42 -11.42 13.66
C THR A 141 -2.88 -10.01 13.92
N LEU A 142 -1.59 -9.81 13.68
CA LEU A 142 -0.94 -8.52 13.81
C LEU A 142 -1.49 -7.52 12.79
N TYR A 143 -1.63 -7.94 11.52
CA TYR A 143 -2.16 -7.09 10.45
C TYR A 143 -3.59 -6.66 10.74
N GLU A 144 -4.49 -7.59 11.04
CA GLU A 144 -5.89 -7.30 11.37
C GLU A 144 -6.02 -6.34 12.56
N LYS A 145 -5.16 -6.48 13.57
CA LYS A 145 -5.18 -5.62 14.76
C LYS A 145 -4.75 -4.17 14.49
N TYR A 146 -3.81 -3.95 13.57
CA TYR A 146 -3.15 -2.65 13.40
C TYR A 146 -3.29 -2.03 12.00
N LYS A 147 -3.92 -2.70 11.02
CA LYS A 147 -4.09 -2.17 9.66
C LYS A 147 -4.82 -0.82 9.64
N ASP A 148 -5.86 -0.66 10.45
CA ASP A 148 -6.63 0.60 10.55
C ASP A 148 -5.85 1.71 11.27
N LYS A 149 -4.75 1.36 11.93
CA LYS A 149 -3.80 2.31 12.55
C LYS A 149 -2.62 2.63 11.63
N GLY A 150 -2.56 2.02 10.46
CA GLY A 150 -1.54 2.24 9.44
C GLY A 150 -0.39 1.23 9.43
N LEU A 151 -0.59 0.00 9.94
CA LEU A 151 0.35 -1.10 9.70
C LEU A 151 0.03 -1.77 8.35
N VAL A 152 1.06 -2.06 7.56
CA VAL A 152 0.96 -2.90 6.37
C VAL A 152 2.01 -4.01 6.43
N VAL A 153 1.59 -5.25 6.25
CA VAL A 153 2.50 -6.40 6.11
C VAL A 153 2.69 -6.71 4.63
N LEU A 154 3.94 -6.85 4.17
CA LEU A 154 4.27 -7.23 2.80
C LEU A 154 4.94 -8.60 2.79
N GLY A 155 4.23 -9.62 2.30
CA GLY A 155 4.74 -10.98 2.20
C GLY A 155 5.45 -11.22 0.87
N PHE A 156 6.72 -11.61 0.93
CA PHE A 156 7.55 -11.94 -0.22
C PHE A 156 7.93 -13.44 -0.20
N PRO A 157 7.23 -14.30 -0.95
CA PRO A 157 7.58 -15.70 -1.07
C PRO A 157 9.02 -15.87 -1.55
N CYS A 158 9.75 -16.83 -0.99
CA CYS A 158 11.16 -17.05 -1.31
C CYS A 158 11.52 -18.54 -1.23
N ASN A 159 12.19 -19.06 -2.26
CA ASN A 159 12.59 -20.48 -2.32
C ASN A 159 14.07 -20.73 -1.97
N ASP A 160 14.78 -19.70 -1.50
CA ASP A 160 16.22 -19.74 -1.32
C ASP A 160 16.67 -20.60 -0.13
N PHE A 161 15.75 -20.92 0.80
CA PHE A 161 16.04 -21.66 2.02
C PHE A 161 15.33 -23.00 2.01
N GLY A 162 16.11 -24.08 1.83
CA GLY A 162 15.62 -25.46 1.86
C GLY A 162 14.59 -25.80 0.77
N ALA A 163 14.51 -25.01 -0.31
CA ALA A 163 13.48 -25.14 -1.35
C ALA A 163 12.05 -25.22 -0.79
N GLN A 164 11.75 -24.42 0.24
CA GLN A 164 10.51 -24.46 1.02
C GLN A 164 9.36 -23.62 0.42
N GLU A 165 9.55 -23.03 -0.75
CA GLU A 165 8.52 -22.32 -1.52
C GLU A 165 8.56 -22.75 -3.00
N PRO A 166 8.40 -24.06 -3.29
CA PRO A 166 8.57 -24.59 -4.64
C PRO A 166 7.41 -24.24 -5.58
N GLY A 167 6.25 -23.86 -5.01
CA GLY A 167 5.03 -23.57 -5.76
C GLY A 167 5.14 -22.35 -6.68
N THR A 168 4.20 -22.29 -7.60
CA THR A 168 3.86 -21.11 -8.41
C THR A 168 3.16 -20.05 -7.56
N GLU A 169 3.14 -18.81 -8.03
CA GLU A 169 2.47 -17.70 -7.34
C GLU A 169 0.98 -17.99 -7.07
N LYS A 170 0.31 -18.67 -8.01
CA LYS A 170 -1.09 -19.10 -7.86
C LYS A 170 -1.25 -20.09 -6.70
N GLU A 171 -0.43 -21.14 -6.66
CA GLU A 171 -0.48 -22.15 -5.58
C GLU A 171 -0.13 -21.53 -4.22
N ILE A 172 0.83 -20.61 -4.18
CA ILE A 172 1.22 -19.89 -2.96
C ILE A 172 0.06 -19.03 -2.47
N LYS A 173 -0.60 -18.28 -3.36
CA LYS A 173 -1.78 -17.47 -3.03
C LYS A 173 -2.89 -18.34 -2.45
N GLU A 174 -3.25 -19.42 -3.15
CA GLU A 174 -4.29 -20.35 -2.71
C GLU A 174 -3.96 -20.97 -1.35
N PHE A 175 -2.71 -21.37 -1.12
CA PHE A 175 -2.26 -21.88 0.17
C PHE A 175 -2.45 -20.87 1.30
N CYS A 176 -1.98 -19.63 1.10
CA CYS A 176 -2.05 -18.57 2.11
C CYS A 176 -3.49 -18.19 2.45
N GLU A 177 -4.36 -18.10 1.45
CA GLU A 177 -5.78 -17.77 1.62
C GLU A 177 -6.55 -18.93 2.28
N ALA A 178 -6.41 -20.15 1.76
CA ALA A 178 -7.18 -21.30 2.24
C ALA A 178 -6.76 -21.74 3.65
N THR A 179 -5.47 -21.65 3.97
CA THR A 179 -4.93 -22.19 5.23
C THR A 179 -4.89 -21.15 6.35
N TYR A 180 -4.49 -19.92 6.02
CA TYR A 180 -4.21 -18.88 7.01
C TYR A 180 -5.11 -17.65 6.86
N LYS A 181 -5.94 -17.59 5.81
CA LYS A 181 -6.81 -16.44 5.51
C LYS A 181 -6.03 -15.13 5.41
N VAL A 182 -4.82 -15.20 4.84
CA VAL A 182 -3.94 -14.05 4.67
C VAL A 182 -4.68 -12.95 3.90
N ALA A 183 -4.83 -11.77 4.52
CA ALA A 183 -5.45 -10.59 3.93
C ALA A 183 -4.42 -9.50 3.61
N PHE A 184 -3.20 -9.60 4.13
CA PHE A 184 -2.13 -8.66 3.82
C PHE A 184 -1.57 -8.86 2.40
N PRO A 185 -1.02 -7.80 1.77
CA PRO A 185 -0.44 -7.89 0.43
C PRO A 185 0.65 -8.97 0.28
N MET A 186 0.44 -9.85 -0.70
CA MET A 186 1.41 -10.86 -1.14
C MET A 186 2.04 -10.45 -2.47
N PHE A 187 3.33 -10.73 -2.61
CA PHE A 187 4.13 -10.41 -3.80
C PHE A 187 4.55 -11.68 -4.55
N SER A 188 5.00 -11.51 -5.79
CA SER A 188 5.66 -12.58 -6.55
C SER A 188 6.90 -13.08 -5.81
N LYS A 189 7.30 -14.31 -6.14
CA LYS A 189 8.49 -14.93 -5.55
C LYS A 189 9.75 -14.11 -5.86
N VAL A 190 10.61 -13.94 -4.87
CA VAL A 190 11.88 -13.21 -4.99
C VAL A 190 13.04 -14.00 -4.40
N ALA A 191 14.24 -13.77 -4.94
CA ALA A 191 15.47 -14.16 -4.29
C ALA A 191 15.85 -13.10 -3.24
N VAL A 192 16.29 -13.55 -2.07
CA VAL A 192 16.74 -12.71 -0.95
C VAL A 192 18.20 -12.98 -0.58
N LYS A 193 18.86 -13.93 -1.26
CA LYS A 193 20.31 -14.17 -1.18
C LYS A 193 20.92 -14.55 -2.54
N GLY A 194 22.24 -14.41 -2.65
CA GLY A 194 22.99 -14.70 -3.89
C GLY A 194 22.90 -13.60 -4.94
N ASP A 195 23.43 -13.84 -6.14
CA ASP A 195 23.59 -12.80 -7.17
C ASP A 195 22.24 -12.25 -7.67
N ALA A 196 21.24 -13.11 -7.70
CA ALA A 196 19.86 -12.81 -8.13
C ALA A 196 19.03 -12.08 -7.06
N THR A 197 19.60 -11.73 -5.90
CA THR A 197 18.88 -11.04 -4.81
C THR A 197 18.11 -9.83 -5.34
N ALA A 198 16.83 -9.75 -4.99
CA ALA A 198 15.96 -8.66 -5.41
C ALA A 198 16.48 -7.30 -4.90
N PRO A 199 16.32 -6.20 -5.67
CA PRO A 199 16.84 -4.89 -5.30
C PRO A 199 16.43 -4.41 -3.91
N LEU A 200 15.18 -4.65 -3.51
CA LEU A 200 14.69 -4.35 -2.16
C LEU A 200 15.51 -5.08 -1.09
N TYR A 201 15.75 -6.38 -1.25
CA TYR A 201 16.51 -7.16 -0.28
C TYR A 201 18.01 -6.82 -0.29
N LYS A 202 18.59 -6.48 -1.45
CA LYS A 202 19.93 -5.87 -1.51
C LYS A 202 19.98 -4.60 -0.66
N PHE A 203 19.03 -3.69 -0.83
CA PHE A 203 18.94 -2.47 -0.02
C PHE A 203 18.77 -2.73 1.48
N LEU A 204 17.91 -3.68 1.86
CA LEU A 204 17.66 -4.01 3.27
C LEU A 204 18.86 -4.70 3.94
N THR A 205 19.70 -5.39 3.18
CA THR A 205 20.81 -6.19 3.72
C THR A 205 22.17 -5.54 3.57
N ASP A 206 22.31 -4.49 2.75
CA ASP A 206 23.55 -3.76 2.53
C ASP A 206 23.85 -2.78 3.67
N LYS A 207 25.12 -2.74 4.11
CA LYS A 207 25.58 -1.93 5.23
C LYS A 207 25.59 -0.43 4.93
N ALA A 208 25.77 -0.04 3.67
CA ALA A 208 25.75 1.35 3.24
C ALA A 208 24.34 1.95 3.29
N THR A 209 23.32 1.16 2.95
CA THR A 209 21.92 1.60 2.94
C THR A 209 21.18 1.31 4.25
N ASN A 210 21.59 0.27 4.98
CA ASN A 210 21.01 -0.12 6.28
C ASN A 210 22.11 -0.41 7.33
N PRO A 211 22.83 0.62 7.81
CA PRO A 211 23.99 0.41 8.70
C PRO A 211 23.65 -0.25 10.03
N LYS A 212 22.40 -0.13 10.51
CA LYS A 212 21.96 -0.66 11.81
C LYS A 212 21.49 -2.11 11.73
N PHE A 213 20.84 -2.52 10.64
CA PHE A 213 20.16 -3.81 10.55
C PHE A 213 20.56 -4.65 9.32
N SER A 214 21.63 -4.28 8.63
CA SER A 214 22.24 -5.01 7.51
C SER A 214 22.72 -6.41 7.89
N GLY A 215 23.12 -7.17 6.88
CA GLY A 215 23.62 -8.55 7.00
C GLY A 215 22.74 -9.55 6.24
N PRO A 216 23.27 -10.74 5.95
CA PRO A 216 22.58 -11.74 5.14
C PRO A 216 21.27 -12.21 5.78
N ILE A 217 20.26 -12.52 4.98
CA ILE A 217 19.05 -13.19 5.48
C ILE A 217 19.41 -14.64 5.85
N GLU A 218 19.19 -15.00 7.12
CA GLU A 218 19.60 -16.30 7.65
C GLU A 218 18.61 -17.42 7.28
N TRP A 219 17.30 -17.10 7.23
CA TRP A 219 16.25 -18.09 7.00
C TRP A 219 14.92 -17.45 6.55
N ASN A 220 13.92 -18.29 6.25
CA ASN A 220 12.53 -17.89 6.03
C ASN A 220 11.94 -17.21 7.27
N PHE A 221 11.10 -16.19 7.04
CA PHE A 221 10.41 -15.36 8.03
C PHE A 221 11.27 -14.30 8.74
N ALA A 222 12.40 -13.87 8.15
CA ALA A 222 13.06 -12.66 8.63
C ALA A 222 12.17 -11.44 8.31
N LYS A 223 12.14 -10.45 9.22
CA LYS A 223 11.26 -9.30 9.08
C LYS A 223 12.04 -8.00 9.21
N PHE A 224 11.65 -6.98 8.45
CA PHE A 224 12.13 -5.60 8.61
C PHE A 224 10.95 -4.70 8.93
N ILE A 225 11.11 -3.87 9.96
CA ILE A 225 10.14 -2.86 10.36
C ILE A 225 10.61 -1.54 9.74
N ILE A 226 9.81 -0.99 8.85
CA ILE A 226 10.02 0.29 8.19
C ILE A 226 9.00 1.26 8.76
N GLY A 227 9.46 2.43 9.22
CA GLY A 227 8.60 3.47 9.77
C GLY A 227 7.89 4.29 8.70
N ARG A 228 7.05 5.23 9.14
CA ARG A 228 6.18 6.03 8.28
C ARG A 228 6.94 6.89 7.27
N HIS A 229 8.18 7.25 7.57
CA HIS A 229 9.05 8.05 6.71
C HIS A 229 10.10 7.21 5.98
N GLY A 230 9.95 5.88 6.00
CA GLY A 230 10.83 4.94 5.31
C GLY A 230 12.19 4.73 5.98
N GLU A 231 12.32 5.10 7.24
CA GLU A 231 13.44 4.69 8.08
C GLU A 231 13.30 3.20 8.45
N ILE A 232 14.40 2.45 8.39
CA ILE A 232 14.42 1.05 8.86
C ILE A 232 14.58 1.10 10.37
N LEU A 233 13.51 0.77 11.10
CA LEU A 233 13.43 0.84 12.57
C LEU A 233 13.91 -0.42 13.26
N GLY A 234 13.82 -1.57 12.59
CA GLY A 234 14.19 -2.84 13.19
C GLY A 234 14.31 -3.99 12.20
N ARG A 235 14.99 -5.04 12.66
CA ARG A 235 15.04 -6.34 12.00
C ARG A 235 14.78 -7.45 13.01
N VAL A 236 13.84 -8.32 12.68
CA VAL A 236 13.40 -9.43 13.52
C VAL A 236 13.90 -10.73 12.90
N LYS A 237 14.49 -11.60 13.72
CA LYS A 237 15.01 -12.89 13.29
C LYS A 237 13.89 -13.82 12.84
N ALA A 238 14.24 -14.74 11.95
CA ALA A 238 13.33 -15.70 11.32
C ALA A 238 12.42 -16.46 12.31
N GLY A 239 13.03 -17.07 13.33
CA GLY A 239 12.32 -17.87 14.33
C GLY A 239 11.56 -17.07 15.38
N THR A 240 11.67 -15.74 15.40
CA THR A 240 10.97 -14.90 16.36
C THR A 240 9.55 -14.66 15.88
N ASP A 241 8.57 -15.08 16.70
CA ASP A 241 7.15 -14.85 16.44
C ASP A 241 6.83 -13.33 16.46
N PRO A 242 6.09 -12.82 15.46
CA PRO A 242 5.79 -11.39 15.36
C PRO A 242 4.86 -10.86 16.46
N LEU A 243 4.18 -11.73 17.22
CA LEU A 243 3.35 -11.37 18.38
C LEU A 243 4.11 -11.38 19.70
N THR A 244 5.43 -11.63 19.69
CA THR A 244 6.24 -11.46 20.90
C THR A 244 6.14 -10.02 21.43
N PRO A 245 6.11 -9.80 22.75
CA PRO A 245 5.92 -8.46 23.32
C PRO A 245 6.93 -7.43 22.81
N ALA A 246 8.18 -7.84 22.57
CA ALA A 246 9.22 -6.96 22.03
C ALA A 246 8.91 -6.49 20.61
N VAL A 247 8.44 -7.39 19.73
CA VAL A 247 8.10 -7.02 18.33
C VAL A 247 6.85 -6.14 18.30
N VAL A 248 5.82 -6.49 19.08
CA VAL A 248 4.58 -5.71 19.17
C VAL A 248 4.88 -4.30 19.69
N ALA A 249 5.70 -4.16 20.74
CA ALA A 249 6.07 -2.86 21.29
C ALA A 249 6.80 -1.97 20.26
N GLU A 250 7.71 -2.53 19.45
CA GLU A 250 8.39 -1.76 18.41
C GLU A 250 7.42 -1.30 17.31
N ILE A 251 6.46 -2.15 16.94
CA ILE A 251 5.41 -1.79 15.97
C ILE A 251 4.48 -0.71 16.53
N GLU A 252 4.03 -0.83 17.78
CA GLU A 252 3.18 0.18 18.42
C GLU A 252 3.90 1.53 18.54
N LYS A 253 5.19 1.50 18.89
CA LYS A 253 6.05 2.69 18.91
C LYS A 253 6.17 3.32 17.53
N ALA A 254 6.41 2.52 16.48
CA ALA A 254 6.45 3.00 15.11
C ALA A 254 5.11 3.60 14.66
N LEU A 255 3.99 3.00 15.07
CA LEU A 255 2.64 3.48 14.74
C LEU A 255 2.30 4.80 15.44
N ALA A 256 2.83 5.01 16.65
CA ALA A 256 2.65 6.23 17.44
C ALA A 256 3.53 7.40 16.98
N ALA A 257 4.62 7.13 16.26
CA ALA A 257 5.44 8.16 15.63
C ALA A 257 4.62 8.91 14.57
N LYS A 258 4.65 10.24 14.62
CA LYS A 258 3.93 11.16 13.74
C LYS A 258 4.83 11.72 12.66
#